data_AF-A0A7K6R7S5-F1
#
_entry.id   AF-A0A7K6R7S5-F1
#
_cell.length_a   1.000
_cell.length_b   1.000
_cell.length_c   1.000
_cell.angle_alpha   90.00
_cell.angle_beta   90.00
_cell.angle_gamma   90.00
#
_symmetry.space_group_name_H-M   'P 1'
#
loop_
_entity.id
_entity.type
_entity.pdbx_description
1 polymer ?
#
loop_
_entity_poly.entity_id
_entity_poly.type
_entity_poly.pdbx_seq_one_letter_code
_entity_poly.pdbx_strand_id
1 'polypeptide(L)'
;QCVLYLWSLKINHPKTLFLLRGNHECRHLTEYFTFKQECKYQQWEKHLNLFKSCIFKYIFLKGVFLLDLGCRAVSPATAPADGVSPLQLDRFKEPPAFGPMCDLLWSDPSEDYGNEKTLEHFAHNTVRGCSYFYSYPAVCEFLQNNSLLSVIRAHEAQDAGYRMYRKSQTTGFPSLITIFSAPNYLDVYNNKAAVLKYENNVMNIRQFNCSPHPYWLPNFMDVFTWSLPFVGEKVTEMLVNILNICSDDELISDGDETLEG
;
A
#
# COMPACT_ATOMS: atom_id res chain seq x y z
N GLN A 1 -1.13 -0.41 -15.23
CA GLN A 1 -0.09 -1.01 -16.12
C GLN A 1 0.75 -2.10 -15.44
N CYS A 2 1.21 -1.91 -14.20
CA CYS A 2 2.08 -2.87 -13.48
C CYS A 2 1.53 -4.30 -13.47
N VAL A 3 0.23 -4.45 -13.20
CA VAL A 3 -0.44 -5.76 -13.15
C VAL A 3 -0.27 -6.52 -14.46
N LEU A 4 -0.53 -5.90 -15.60
CA LEU A 4 -0.42 -6.54 -16.91
C LEU A 4 1.00 -6.99 -17.23
N TYR A 5 1.98 -6.14 -16.94
CA TYR A 5 3.38 -6.44 -17.18
C TYR A 5 3.85 -7.61 -16.31
N LEU A 6 3.57 -7.57 -15.00
CA LEU A 6 3.92 -8.65 -14.08
C LEU A 6 3.20 -9.96 -14.42
N TRP A 7 1.93 -9.90 -14.85
CA TRP A 7 1.20 -11.07 -15.31
C TRP A 7 1.76 -11.66 -16.61
N SER A 8 2.12 -10.82 -17.57
CA SER A 8 2.83 -11.25 -18.78
C SER A 8 4.15 -11.95 -18.43
N LEU A 9 4.95 -11.36 -17.54
CA LEU A 9 6.17 -12.00 -17.06
C LEU A 9 5.88 -13.30 -16.29
N LYS A 10 4.80 -13.37 -15.51
CA LYS A 10 4.42 -14.59 -14.79
C LYS A 10 4.02 -15.72 -15.75
N ILE A 11 3.35 -15.40 -16.85
CA ILE A 11 3.00 -16.34 -17.92
C ILE A 11 4.28 -16.84 -18.62
N ASN A 12 5.24 -15.95 -18.90
CA ASN A 12 6.49 -16.30 -19.58
C ASN A 12 7.53 -16.99 -18.66
N HIS A 13 7.49 -16.70 -17.35
CA HIS A 13 8.45 -17.19 -16.37
C HIS A 13 7.75 -17.86 -15.16
N PRO A 14 6.90 -18.88 -15.38
CA PRO A 14 6.02 -19.41 -14.34
C PRO A 14 6.76 -20.13 -13.21
N LYS A 15 8.00 -20.58 -13.47
CA LYS A 15 8.85 -21.32 -12.52
C LYS A 15 9.91 -20.45 -11.83
N THR A 16 10.14 -19.22 -12.29
CA THR A 16 11.22 -18.36 -11.80
C THR A 16 10.75 -16.99 -11.33
N LEU A 17 9.58 -16.53 -11.78
CA LEU A 17 8.91 -15.35 -11.25
C LEU A 17 7.69 -15.76 -10.43
N PHE A 18 7.54 -15.18 -9.26
CA PHE A 18 6.46 -15.47 -8.33
C PHE A 18 5.85 -14.17 -7.82
N LEU A 19 4.54 -14.18 -7.63
CA LEU A 19 3.77 -13.04 -7.14
C LEU A 19 3.08 -13.46 -5.85
N LEU A 20 3.22 -12.65 -4.81
CA LEU A 20 2.53 -12.79 -3.53
C LEU A 20 1.34 -11.83 -3.50
N ARG A 21 0.40 -12.06 -2.58
CA ARG A 21 -0.72 -11.13 -2.33
C ARG A 21 -0.26 -10.11 -1.29
N GLY A 22 -0.49 -8.82 -1.50
CA GLY A 22 -0.44 -7.81 -0.45
C GLY A 22 -1.85 -7.45 0.03
N ASN A 23 -1.93 -6.49 0.95
CA ASN A 23 -3.21 -6.00 1.47
C ASN A 23 -4.01 -5.17 0.45
N HIS A 24 -3.34 -4.53 -0.51
CA HIS A 24 -3.98 -3.72 -1.57
C HIS A 24 -4.60 -4.56 -2.69
N GLU A 25 -4.25 -5.83 -2.80
CA GLU A 25 -4.79 -6.77 -3.79
C GLU A 25 -6.15 -7.35 -3.33
N CYS A 26 -7.06 -6.48 -2.89
CA CYS A 26 -8.39 -6.83 -2.42
C CYS A 26 -9.45 -5.84 -2.93
N ARG A 27 -10.72 -6.25 -2.96
CA ARG A 27 -11.82 -5.38 -3.39
C ARG A 27 -11.93 -4.18 -2.47
N HIS A 28 -11.85 -4.38 -1.16
CA HIS A 28 -12.03 -3.30 -0.19
C HIS A 28 -11.08 -2.12 -0.46
N LEU A 29 -9.77 -2.37 -0.57
CA LEU A 29 -8.79 -1.29 -0.81
C LEU A 29 -8.80 -0.77 -2.24
N THR A 30 -9.01 -1.62 -3.25
CA THR A 30 -9.05 -1.14 -4.63
C THR A 30 -10.27 -0.28 -4.94
N GLU A 31 -11.35 -0.43 -4.17
CA GLU A 31 -12.54 0.42 -4.23
C GLU A 31 -12.40 1.72 -3.45
N TYR A 32 -11.69 1.68 -2.32
CA TYR A 32 -11.42 2.86 -1.50
C TYR A 32 -10.35 3.78 -2.13
N PHE A 33 -9.28 3.19 -2.68
CA PHE A 33 -8.22 3.91 -3.39
C PHE A 33 -8.51 4.03 -4.89
N THR A 34 -7.49 4.38 -5.68
CA THR A 34 -7.66 4.81 -7.06
C THR A 34 -7.70 3.68 -8.10
N PHE A 35 -7.39 2.43 -7.74
CA PHE A 35 -7.24 1.35 -8.74
C PHE A 35 -8.55 1.03 -9.49
N LYS A 36 -9.70 0.98 -8.80
CA LYS A 36 -10.99 0.79 -9.50
C LYS A 36 -11.29 1.93 -10.47
N GLN A 37 -10.98 3.16 -10.07
CA GLN A 37 -11.16 4.34 -10.92
C GLN A 37 -10.20 4.31 -12.11
N GLU A 38 -8.95 3.90 -11.92
CA GLU A 38 -7.97 3.69 -13.00
C GLU A 38 -8.52 2.72 -14.05
N CYS A 39 -9.03 1.56 -13.61
CA CYS A 39 -9.59 0.56 -14.52
C CYS A 39 -10.82 1.09 -15.27
N LYS A 40 -11.67 1.91 -14.64
CA LYS A 40 -12.80 2.54 -15.31
C LYS A 40 -12.35 3.54 -16.37
N TYR A 41 -11.42 4.43 -16.00
CA TYR A 41 -10.87 5.44 -16.90
C TYR A 41 -10.26 4.81 -18.15
N GLN A 42 -9.47 3.76 -17.99
CA GLN A 42 -8.82 3.09 -19.11
C GLN A 42 -9.78 2.18 -19.92
N GLN A 43 -11.06 2.04 -19.51
CA GLN A 43 -12.08 1.13 -20.08
C GLN A 43 -11.86 -0.39 -19.85
N TRP A 44 -11.22 -0.76 -18.74
CA TRP A 44 -10.89 -2.15 -18.36
C TRP A 44 -11.90 -2.73 -17.38
N GLU A 45 -13.04 -2.08 -17.19
CA GLU A 45 -14.04 -2.48 -16.18
C GLU A 45 -14.50 -3.93 -16.36
N LYS A 46 -14.66 -4.38 -17.61
CA LYS A 46 -14.98 -5.78 -17.94
C LYS A 46 -13.89 -6.79 -17.52
N HIS A 47 -12.65 -6.33 -17.37
CA HIS A 47 -11.49 -7.14 -16.98
C HIS A 47 -11.13 -7.00 -15.49
N LEU A 48 -11.81 -6.13 -14.72
CA LEU A 48 -11.59 -5.99 -13.27
C LEU A 48 -11.74 -7.33 -12.53
N ASN A 49 -12.71 -8.15 -12.94
CA ASN A 49 -12.91 -9.47 -12.33
C ASN A 49 -11.73 -10.41 -12.60
N LEU A 50 -11.07 -10.29 -13.76
CA LEU A 50 -9.89 -11.09 -14.12
C LEU A 50 -8.67 -10.70 -13.27
N PHE A 51 -8.44 -9.40 -13.06
CA PHE A 51 -7.37 -8.92 -12.19
C PHE A 51 -7.59 -9.29 -10.71
N LYS A 52 -8.85 -9.31 -10.26
CA LYS A 52 -9.23 -9.62 -8.88
C LYS A 52 -9.07 -11.11 -8.51
N SER A 53 -9.21 -12.02 -9.48
CA SER A 53 -9.19 -13.48 -9.24
C SER A 53 -7.78 -14.09 -9.23
N CYS A 54 -6.77 -13.34 -9.64
CA CYS A 54 -5.48 -13.89 -9.99
C CYS A 54 -4.36 -13.24 -9.17
N ILE A 55 -4.11 -13.64 -7.91
CA ILE A 55 -2.83 -13.44 -7.18
C ILE A 55 -2.76 -14.37 -5.95
N PHE A 56 -2.28 -15.64 -6.03
CA PHE A 56 -1.91 -16.39 -4.80
C PHE A 56 -0.90 -17.53 -5.03
N LYS A 57 0.36 -17.37 -4.58
CA LYS A 57 1.23 -18.49 -4.18
C LYS A 57 2.08 -18.10 -2.97
N TYR A 58 2.42 -19.09 -2.15
CA TYR A 58 3.49 -19.02 -1.16
C TYR A 58 4.83 -19.34 -1.83
N ILE A 59 5.89 -18.58 -1.56
CA ILE A 59 7.24 -18.90 -2.06
C ILE A 59 8.05 -19.48 -0.91
N PHE A 60 8.11 -20.80 -0.81
CA PHE A 60 9.04 -21.48 0.10
C PHE A 60 10.41 -21.58 -0.59
N LEU A 61 11.39 -20.78 -0.16
CA LEU A 61 12.80 -21.01 -0.47
C LEU A 61 13.45 -21.73 0.73
N LYS A 62 14.15 -22.85 0.48
CA LYS A 62 14.86 -23.60 1.54
C LYS A 62 15.95 -22.72 2.15
N GLY A 63 16.00 -22.61 3.48
CA GLY A 63 17.05 -21.92 4.25
C GLY A 63 16.89 -20.39 4.40
N VAL A 64 16.13 -19.74 3.52
CA VAL A 64 15.72 -18.34 3.64
C VAL A 64 14.24 -18.26 3.33
N PHE A 65 13.42 -17.99 4.34
CA PHE A 65 11.99 -17.83 4.16
C PHE A 65 11.71 -16.44 3.57
N LEU A 66 11.62 -16.36 2.24
CA LEU A 66 11.01 -15.22 1.54
C LEU A 66 9.51 -15.43 1.54
N LEU A 67 8.89 -15.22 2.70
CA LEU A 67 7.50 -15.58 2.87
C LEU A 67 6.77 -14.55 3.72
N ASP A 68 5.77 -13.98 3.06
CA ASP A 68 4.56 -13.43 3.63
C ASP A 68 3.76 -14.52 4.39
N LEU A 69 4.40 -15.27 5.29
CA LEU A 69 3.72 -16.17 6.22
C LEU A 69 4.21 -15.95 7.64
N GLY A 70 3.69 -14.87 8.22
CA GLY A 70 3.64 -14.64 9.65
C GLY A 70 2.49 -15.36 10.35
N CYS A 71 1.81 -16.37 9.78
CA CYS A 71 0.59 -16.91 10.42
C CYS A 71 0.81 -17.26 11.90
N ARG A 72 1.89 -17.96 12.23
CA ARG A 72 2.25 -18.33 13.61
C ARG A 72 3.04 -17.28 14.39
N ALA A 73 3.75 -16.39 13.70
CA ALA A 73 4.56 -15.34 14.32
C ALA A 73 3.80 -14.04 14.56
N VAL A 74 2.57 -13.92 14.03
CA VAL A 74 1.89 -12.64 13.83
C VAL A 74 0.38 -12.68 14.08
N SER A 75 -0.20 -13.88 14.24
CA SER A 75 -1.60 -14.03 14.61
C SER A 75 -1.73 -14.82 15.91
N PRO A 76 -2.32 -14.24 16.98
CA PRO A 76 -2.66 -15.00 18.19
C PRO A 76 -3.67 -16.11 17.91
N ALA A 77 -4.41 -16.07 16.80
CA ALA A 77 -5.39 -17.09 16.40
C ALA A 77 -4.76 -18.38 15.82
N THR A 78 -3.43 -18.54 15.86
CA THR A 78 -2.73 -19.73 15.36
C THR A 78 -1.88 -20.44 16.41
N ALA A 79 -2.09 -20.08 17.69
CA ALA A 79 -1.54 -20.75 18.85
C ALA A 79 -1.95 -22.25 18.89
N PRO A 80 -1.18 -23.13 19.57
CA PRO A 80 -1.10 -24.56 19.26
C PRO A 80 -2.35 -25.43 19.54
N ALA A 81 -3.47 -24.86 19.98
CA ALA A 81 -4.70 -25.61 20.20
C ALA A 81 -5.35 -26.13 18.90
N ASP A 82 -5.20 -25.41 17.78
CA ASP A 82 -6.05 -25.65 16.60
C ASP A 82 -5.37 -26.34 15.41
N GLY A 83 -4.06 -26.61 15.46
CA GLY A 83 -3.39 -27.48 14.46
C GLY A 83 -3.46 -27.03 12.99
N VAL A 84 -3.97 -25.83 12.69
CA VAL A 84 -4.16 -25.35 11.32
C VAL A 84 -2.81 -24.93 10.73
N SER A 85 -2.27 -25.75 9.83
CA SER A 85 -1.12 -25.33 9.02
C SER A 85 -1.54 -24.16 8.10
N PRO A 86 -0.64 -23.21 7.77
CA PRO A 86 -0.94 -22.15 6.78
C PRO A 86 -1.37 -22.69 5.41
N LEU A 87 -1.07 -23.97 5.13
CA LEU A 87 -1.52 -24.72 3.95
C LEU A 87 -3.02 -25.04 3.94
N GLN A 88 -3.70 -24.90 5.08
CA GLN A 88 -5.15 -25.13 5.23
C GLN A 88 -5.98 -23.84 5.21
N LEU A 89 -5.36 -22.66 5.07
CA LEU A 89 -6.11 -21.42 4.88
C LEU A 89 -6.77 -21.41 3.50
N ASP A 90 -8.10 -21.35 3.49
CA ASP A 90 -8.85 -21.02 2.28
C ASP A 90 -8.55 -19.56 1.88
N ARG A 91 -7.66 -19.44 0.88
CA ARG A 91 -7.16 -18.16 0.36
C ARG A 91 -7.92 -17.66 -0.86
N PHE A 92 -8.85 -18.44 -1.41
CA PHE A 92 -9.58 -18.09 -2.63
C PHE A 92 -10.82 -17.24 -2.30
N LYS A 93 -10.60 -16.24 -1.46
CA LYS A 93 -11.63 -15.33 -0.96
C LYS A 93 -11.08 -13.92 -0.77
N GLU A 94 -12.00 -13.00 -0.55
CA GLU A 94 -11.65 -11.66 -0.07
C GLU A 94 -10.98 -11.79 1.31
N PRO A 95 -9.88 -11.06 1.60
CA PRO A 95 -9.29 -11.08 2.93
C PRO A 95 -10.35 -10.70 3.96
N PRO A 96 -10.57 -11.52 5.01
CA PRO A 96 -11.49 -11.17 6.07
C PRO A 96 -10.96 -9.96 6.87
N ALA A 97 -11.85 -9.29 7.61
CA ALA A 97 -11.46 -8.16 8.47
C ALA A 97 -10.55 -8.57 9.64
N PHE A 98 -10.55 -9.85 10.03
CA PHE A 98 -9.74 -10.39 11.13
C PHE A 98 -9.35 -11.85 10.84
N GLY A 99 -8.43 -12.36 11.66
CA GLY A 99 -7.96 -13.75 11.60
C GLY A 99 -6.71 -13.92 10.73
N PRO A 100 -6.22 -15.16 10.58
CA PRO A 100 -4.85 -15.39 10.11
C PRO A 100 -4.55 -14.81 8.73
N MET A 101 -5.52 -14.84 7.80
CA MET A 101 -5.34 -14.24 6.46
C MET A 101 -5.26 -12.71 6.50
N CYS A 102 -5.99 -12.05 7.41
CA CYS A 102 -5.84 -10.62 7.64
C CYS A 102 -4.45 -10.35 8.22
N ASP A 103 -4.06 -11.12 9.23
CA ASP A 103 -2.82 -10.90 9.96
C ASP A 103 -1.56 -11.09 9.12
N LEU A 104 -1.61 -11.98 8.13
CA LEU A 104 -0.55 -12.08 7.14
C LEU A 104 -0.31 -10.77 6.38
N LEU A 105 -1.39 -10.15 5.91
CA LEU A 105 -1.33 -9.04 4.96
C LEU A 105 -1.15 -7.69 5.65
N TRP A 106 -1.55 -7.57 6.92
CA TRP A 106 -1.77 -6.27 7.59
C TRP A 106 -0.90 -6.01 8.81
N SER A 107 -0.20 -7.02 9.30
CA SER A 107 0.57 -6.88 10.53
C SER A 107 1.91 -6.17 10.33
N ASP A 108 2.41 -5.58 11.42
CA ASP A 108 3.65 -4.82 11.43
C ASP A 108 4.50 -5.17 12.66
N PRO A 109 5.83 -5.02 12.61
CA PRO A 109 6.63 -5.04 13.82
C PRO A 109 6.23 -3.89 14.74
N SER A 110 6.36 -4.07 16.07
CA SER A 110 6.16 -2.95 16.99
C SER A 110 7.14 -1.80 16.69
N GLU A 111 6.76 -0.57 17.02
CA GLU A 111 7.61 0.61 16.78
C GLU A 111 8.97 0.48 17.50
N ASP A 112 8.95 -0.08 18.70
CA ASP A 112 10.08 -0.37 19.56
C ASP A 112 10.68 -1.77 19.33
N TYR A 113 10.44 -2.42 18.17
CA TYR A 113 10.87 -3.79 17.90
C TYR A 113 12.34 -4.03 18.26
N GLY A 114 12.57 -5.02 19.14
CA GLY A 114 13.88 -5.37 19.69
C GLY A 114 14.29 -4.57 20.93
N ASN A 115 13.54 -3.56 21.35
CA ASN A 115 13.75 -2.79 22.59
C ASN A 115 12.45 -2.67 23.40
N GLU A 116 11.57 -3.67 23.27
CA GLU A 116 10.26 -3.67 23.89
C GLU A 116 10.36 -3.67 25.43
N LYS A 117 9.44 -2.95 26.07
CA LYS A 117 9.35 -2.92 27.55
C LYS A 117 8.59 -4.11 28.12
N THR A 118 7.67 -4.67 27.35
CA THR A 118 6.86 -5.83 27.73
C THR A 118 7.30 -7.06 26.92
N LEU A 119 7.04 -8.24 27.46
CA LEU A 119 7.26 -9.51 26.76
C LEU A 119 6.00 -9.97 26.00
N GLU A 120 5.04 -9.07 25.77
CA GLU A 120 3.85 -9.41 25.00
C GLU A 120 4.23 -9.68 23.55
N HIS A 121 3.76 -10.80 23.01
CA HIS A 121 4.06 -11.19 21.64
C HIS A 121 3.28 -10.36 20.62
N PHE A 122 2.03 -10.05 20.95
CA PHE A 122 1.09 -9.36 20.07
C PHE A 122 0.36 -8.25 20.81
N ALA A 123 0.31 -7.07 20.20
CA ALA A 123 -0.53 -5.96 20.63
C ALA A 123 -1.42 -5.54 19.45
N HIS A 124 -2.58 -4.96 19.71
CA HIS A 124 -3.46 -4.49 18.63
C HIS A 124 -2.74 -3.43 17.76
N ASN A 125 -2.80 -3.59 16.43
CA ASN A 125 -2.17 -2.63 15.51
C ASN A 125 -3.06 -1.39 15.35
N THR A 126 -2.76 -0.37 16.14
CA THR A 126 -3.49 0.90 16.14
C THR A 126 -3.23 1.74 14.88
N VAL A 127 -2.10 1.53 14.18
CA VAL A 127 -1.78 2.25 12.92
C VAL A 127 -2.64 1.74 11.77
N ARG A 128 -2.94 0.45 11.73
CA ARG A 128 -3.78 -0.16 10.68
C ARG A 128 -5.26 -0.19 11.06
N GLY A 129 -5.58 -0.18 12.36
CA GLY A 129 -6.96 -0.35 12.86
C GLY A 129 -7.48 -1.78 12.73
N CYS A 130 -6.62 -2.73 12.37
CA CYS A 130 -6.89 -4.16 12.31
C CYS A 130 -5.56 -4.92 12.51
N SER A 131 -5.63 -6.23 12.75
CA SER A 131 -4.44 -7.06 13.00
C SER A 131 -3.59 -6.60 14.20
N TYR A 132 -2.32 -6.99 14.23
CA TYR A 132 -1.45 -6.92 15.39
C TYR A 132 -0.07 -6.34 15.04
N PHE A 133 0.50 -5.65 16.02
CA PHE A 133 1.93 -5.47 16.14
C PHE A 133 2.54 -6.74 16.70
N TYR A 134 3.64 -7.22 16.10
CA TYR A 134 4.41 -8.34 16.60
C TYR A 134 5.76 -7.90 17.14
N SER A 135 6.16 -8.46 18.28
CA SER A 135 7.42 -8.12 18.95
C SER A 135 8.59 -9.01 18.52
N TYR A 136 9.79 -8.60 18.86
CA TYR A 136 11.03 -9.33 18.65
C TYR A 136 11.03 -10.72 19.30
N PRO A 137 10.56 -10.90 20.56
CA PRO A 137 10.35 -12.23 21.14
C PRO A 137 9.44 -13.13 20.30
N ALA A 138 8.31 -12.60 19.79
CA ALA A 138 7.37 -13.37 18.97
C ALA A 138 8.02 -13.89 17.68
N VAL A 139 8.79 -13.03 17.00
CA VAL A 139 9.54 -13.42 15.80
C VAL A 139 10.63 -14.42 16.14
N CYS A 140 11.39 -14.22 17.22
CA CYS A 140 12.45 -15.15 17.62
C CYS A 140 11.91 -16.55 17.92
N GLU A 141 10.81 -16.64 18.68
CA GLU A 141 10.14 -17.91 18.97
C GLU A 141 9.69 -18.60 17.68
N PHE A 142 9.05 -17.85 16.78
CA PHE A 142 8.63 -18.39 15.49
C PHE A 142 9.80 -18.90 14.65
N LEU A 143 10.90 -18.15 14.56
CA LEU A 143 12.08 -18.56 13.82
C LEU A 143 12.68 -19.85 14.39
N GLN A 144 12.77 -19.98 15.71
CA GLN A 144 13.27 -21.18 16.38
C GLN A 144 12.35 -22.39 16.15
N ASN A 145 11.05 -22.22 16.40
CA ASN A 145 10.04 -23.29 16.27
C ASN A 145 9.93 -23.85 14.84
N ASN A 146 10.33 -23.06 13.83
CA ASN A 146 10.25 -23.45 12.42
C ASN A 146 11.63 -23.65 11.77
N SER A 147 12.73 -23.58 12.54
CA SER A 147 14.10 -23.70 12.01
C SER A 147 14.41 -22.72 10.86
N LEU A 148 14.02 -21.46 11.04
CA LEU A 148 14.19 -20.37 10.06
C LEU A 148 15.26 -19.38 10.51
N LEU A 149 15.89 -18.71 9.53
CA LEU A 149 16.95 -17.72 9.78
C LEU A 149 16.42 -16.31 10.06
N SER A 150 15.42 -15.88 9.30
CA SER A 150 14.90 -14.50 9.28
C SER A 150 13.51 -14.47 8.66
N VAL A 151 12.74 -13.42 8.97
CA VAL A 151 11.50 -13.05 8.28
C VAL A 151 11.80 -11.90 7.31
N ILE A 152 11.44 -12.05 6.03
CA ILE A 152 11.53 -10.98 5.04
C ILE A 152 10.12 -10.55 4.65
N ARG A 153 9.83 -9.25 4.79
CA ARG A 153 8.51 -8.67 4.57
C ARG A 153 8.58 -7.30 3.88
N ALA A 154 7.42 -6.74 3.53
CA ALA A 154 7.29 -5.45 2.83
C ALA A 154 6.36 -4.48 3.58
N HIS A 155 5.32 -3.93 2.93
CA HIS A 155 4.20 -3.16 3.50
C HIS A 155 4.51 -1.77 4.10
N GLU A 156 5.60 -1.59 4.84
CA GLU A 156 5.98 -0.31 5.44
C GLU A 156 7.04 0.42 4.61
N ALA A 157 6.77 1.68 4.25
CA ALA A 157 7.72 2.53 3.54
C ALA A 157 9.00 2.75 4.38
N GLN A 158 10.15 2.69 3.72
CA GLN A 158 11.47 2.89 4.36
C GLN A 158 12.23 3.96 3.59
N ASP A 159 12.86 4.90 4.30
CA ASP A 159 13.65 5.96 3.67
C ASP A 159 14.80 5.40 2.81
N ALA A 160 15.51 4.39 3.32
CA ALA A 160 16.55 3.68 2.59
C ALA A 160 16.02 2.62 1.60
N GLY A 161 14.70 2.42 1.52
CA GLY A 161 14.08 1.32 0.76
C GLY A 161 14.21 -0.05 1.45
N TYR A 162 14.85 -0.13 2.61
CA TYR A 162 14.90 -1.33 3.44
C TYR A 162 15.13 -0.99 4.91
N ARG A 163 14.84 -1.95 5.80
CA ARG A 163 15.22 -1.90 7.22
C ARG A 163 15.63 -3.29 7.70
N MET A 164 16.80 -3.36 8.32
CA MET A 164 17.28 -4.56 9.02
C MET A 164 17.01 -4.36 10.50
N TYR A 165 16.24 -5.26 11.11
CA TYR A 165 15.87 -5.15 12.53
C TYR A 165 16.90 -5.86 13.42
N ARG A 166 16.63 -5.90 14.72
CA ARG A 166 17.49 -6.53 15.73
C ARG A 166 17.91 -7.93 15.29
N LYS A 167 19.19 -8.25 15.48
CA LYS A 167 19.75 -9.57 15.15
C LYS A 167 19.25 -10.60 16.16
N SER A 168 18.89 -11.78 15.67
CA SER A 168 18.64 -12.95 16.51
C SER A 168 19.91 -13.28 17.30
N GLN A 169 19.76 -13.54 18.60
CA GLN A 169 20.88 -13.92 19.47
C GLN A 169 21.49 -15.27 19.09
N THR A 170 20.71 -16.17 18.49
CA THR A 170 21.17 -17.52 18.14
C THR A 170 21.98 -17.55 16.84
N THR A 171 21.61 -16.74 15.84
CA THR A 171 22.22 -16.78 14.51
C THR A 171 23.10 -15.57 14.21
N GLY A 172 23.00 -14.49 14.99
CA GLY A 172 23.67 -13.21 14.69
C GLY A 172 23.15 -12.52 13.42
N PHE A 173 22.08 -13.04 12.82
CA PHE A 173 21.46 -12.53 11.59
C PHE A 173 20.20 -11.70 11.94
N PRO A 174 19.87 -10.63 11.19
CA PRO A 174 18.63 -9.86 11.39
C PRO A 174 17.41 -10.77 11.50
N SER A 175 16.65 -10.70 12.61
CA SER A 175 15.46 -11.54 12.79
C SER A 175 14.34 -11.17 11.81
N LEU A 176 14.29 -9.89 11.43
CA LEU A 176 13.31 -9.32 10.53
C LEU A 176 13.97 -8.36 9.55
N ILE A 177 13.46 -8.34 8.32
CA ILE A 177 13.89 -7.45 7.24
C ILE A 177 12.65 -6.90 6.55
N THR A 178 12.54 -5.57 6.47
CA THR A 178 11.55 -4.90 5.62
C THR A 178 12.22 -4.46 4.33
N ILE A 179 11.63 -4.80 3.18
CA ILE A 179 12.04 -4.34 1.85
C ILE A 179 10.90 -3.52 1.24
N PHE A 180 11.25 -2.35 0.69
CA PHE A 180 10.31 -1.44 0.06
C PHE A 180 10.83 -0.99 -1.31
N SER A 181 10.09 -1.31 -2.37
CA SER A 181 10.55 -1.18 -3.75
C SER A 181 9.89 -0.04 -4.54
N ALA A 182 9.24 0.92 -3.87
CA ALA A 182 8.64 2.10 -4.47
C ALA A 182 9.44 3.37 -4.09
N PRO A 183 10.31 3.89 -4.96
CA PRO A 183 11.12 5.07 -4.66
C PRO A 183 10.28 6.35 -4.83
N ASN A 184 10.62 7.41 -4.08
CA ASN A 184 9.84 8.64 -4.00
C ASN A 184 8.33 8.37 -3.85
N TYR A 185 7.97 7.59 -2.85
CA TYR A 185 6.62 7.13 -2.64
C TYR A 185 5.65 8.31 -2.56
N LEU A 186 4.52 8.19 -3.28
CA LEU A 186 3.49 9.23 -3.41
C LEU A 186 4.02 10.58 -3.92
N ASP A 187 5.14 10.58 -4.64
CA ASP A 187 5.82 11.76 -5.17
C ASP A 187 6.28 12.79 -4.13
N VAL A 188 6.25 12.44 -2.84
CA VAL A 188 6.56 13.35 -1.72
C VAL A 188 7.55 12.78 -0.70
N TYR A 189 7.65 11.46 -0.56
CA TYR A 189 8.48 10.86 0.50
C TYR A 189 9.98 11.03 0.25
N ASN A 190 10.38 11.21 -1.01
CA ASN A 190 11.79 11.29 -1.44
C ASN A 190 12.66 10.09 -0.97
N ASN A 191 12.04 8.97 -0.60
CA ASN A 191 12.73 7.77 -0.16
C ASN A 191 13.41 7.05 -1.34
N LYS A 192 14.47 6.29 -1.03
CA LYS A 192 15.01 5.27 -1.93
C LYS A 192 14.09 4.05 -1.93
N ALA A 193 14.22 3.25 -2.98
CA ALA A 193 13.72 1.88 -3.01
C ALA A 193 14.87 0.88 -2.97
N ALA A 194 14.57 -0.36 -2.60
CA ALA A 194 15.55 -1.43 -2.65
C ALA A 194 14.95 -2.76 -3.14
N VAL A 195 15.83 -3.62 -3.63
CA VAL A 195 15.58 -5.05 -3.86
C VAL A 195 16.63 -5.88 -3.14
N LEU A 196 16.22 -7.04 -2.62
CA LEU A 196 17.10 -8.01 -1.97
C LEU A 196 17.51 -9.08 -2.99
N LYS A 197 18.82 -9.19 -3.23
CA LYS A 197 19.43 -10.23 -4.04
C LYS A 197 20.12 -11.25 -3.14
N TYR A 198 19.64 -12.48 -3.14
CA TYR A 198 20.27 -13.58 -2.42
C TYR A 198 20.91 -14.54 -3.43
N GLU A 199 22.24 -14.64 -3.40
CA GLU A 199 23.02 -15.45 -4.33
C GLU A 199 24.29 -15.94 -3.62
N ASN A 200 24.66 -17.21 -3.81
CA ASN A 200 25.86 -17.81 -3.21
C ASN A 200 25.98 -17.60 -1.68
N ASN A 201 24.86 -17.79 -0.96
CA ASN A 201 24.75 -17.54 0.49
C ASN A 201 25.01 -16.09 0.93
N VAL A 202 25.09 -15.14 0.00
CA VAL A 202 25.26 -13.72 0.29
C VAL A 202 23.96 -12.99 0.02
N MET A 203 23.51 -12.22 1.00
CA MET A 203 22.39 -11.31 0.87
C MET A 203 22.92 -9.90 0.55
N ASN A 204 22.55 -9.38 -0.62
CA ASN A 204 22.95 -8.06 -1.08
C ASN A 204 21.69 -7.20 -1.30
N ILE A 205 21.68 -5.99 -0.75
CA ILE A 205 20.60 -5.04 -0.96
C ILE A 205 21.04 -4.05 -2.04
N ARG A 206 20.26 -3.97 -3.12
CA ARG A 206 20.49 -2.97 -4.17
C ARG A 206 19.46 -1.87 -4.06
N GLN A 207 19.92 -0.67 -3.75
CA GLN A 207 19.09 0.53 -3.69
C GLN A 207 19.00 1.20 -5.06
N PHE A 208 17.90 1.90 -5.32
CA PHE A 208 17.67 2.71 -6.50
C PHE A 208 16.77 3.91 -6.20
N ASN A 209 16.90 4.96 -7.02
CA ASN A 209 16.10 6.19 -6.91
C ASN A 209 14.90 6.15 -7.87
N CYS A 210 14.01 7.15 -7.77
CA CYS A 210 12.87 7.29 -8.67
C CYS A 210 13.28 7.62 -10.10
N SER A 211 12.35 7.41 -11.03
CA SER A 211 12.47 7.82 -12.43
C SER A 211 11.26 8.71 -12.78
N PRO A 212 11.40 9.62 -13.74
CA PRO A 212 10.27 10.41 -14.21
C PRO A 212 9.12 9.53 -14.69
N HIS A 213 7.89 9.93 -14.44
CA HIS A 213 6.68 9.29 -14.97
C HIS A 213 5.70 10.35 -15.49
N PRO A 214 4.76 9.98 -16.37
CA PRO A 214 3.72 10.89 -16.81
C PRO A 214 2.92 11.46 -15.64
N TYR A 215 2.57 12.74 -15.75
CA TYR A 215 1.70 13.40 -14.79
C TYR A 215 0.24 13.02 -15.02
N TRP A 216 -0.50 12.85 -13.92
CA TRP A 216 -1.94 12.64 -13.92
C TRP A 216 -2.58 13.57 -12.90
N LEU A 217 -3.70 14.20 -13.28
CA LEU A 217 -4.54 14.88 -12.31
C LEU A 217 -5.11 13.86 -11.30
N PRO A 218 -5.35 14.27 -10.04
CA PRO A 218 -5.92 13.39 -9.02
C PRO A 218 -7.20 12.70 -9.51
N ASN A 219 -7.34 11.41 -9.16
CA ASN A 219 -8.48 10.57 -9.55
C ASN A 219 -8.73 10.45 -11.06
N PHE A 220 -7.70 10.68 -11.89
CA PHE A 220 -7.79 10.62 -13.36
C PHE A 220 -8.81 11.63 -13.93
N MET A 221 -8.95 12.76 -13.25
CA MET A 221 -9.84 13.84 -13.69
C MET A 221 -9.37 14.41 -15.03
N ASP A 222 -10.30 14.65 -15.95
CA ASP A 222 -9.99 15.37 -17.18
C ASP A 222 -9.87 16.87 -16.91
N VAL A 223 -9.17 17.56 -17.83
CA VAL A 223 -8.87 18.98 -17.67
C VAL A 223 -10.12 19.87 -17.63
N PHE A 224 -11.23 19.47 -18.26
CA PHE A 224 -12.47 20.24 -18.22
C PHE A 224 -13.13 20.12 -16.86
N THR A 225 -13.30 18.89 -16.36
CA THR A 225 -13.85 18.66 -15.01
C THR A 225 -13.02 19.40 -13.95
N TRP A 226 -11.70 19.46 -14.12
CA TRP A 226 -10.81 20.17 -13.21
C TRP A 226 -10.93 21.70 -13.31
N SER A 227 -10.93 22.27 -14.53
CA SER A 227 -10.83 23.72 -14.71
C SER A 227 -12.18 24.44 -14.70
N LEU A 228 -13.28 23.78 -15.08
CA LEU A 228 -14.57 24.42 -15.31
C LEU A 228 -15.14 25.12 -14.05
N PRO A 229 -15.02 24.56 -12.83
CA PRO A 229 -15.44 25.27 -11.62
C PRO A 229 -14.69 26.60 -11.43
N PHE A 230 -13.38 26.60 -11.66
CA PHE A 230 -12.54 27.80 -11.53
C PHE A 230 -12.87 28.84 -12.61
N VAL A 231 -13.09 28.40 -13.86
CA VAL A 231 -13.52 29.31 -14.93
C VAL A 231 -14.86 29.95 -14.58
N GLY A 232 -15.83 29.17 -14.09
CA GLY A 232 -17.12 29.68 -13.65
C GLY A 232 -17.00 30.71 -12.54
N GLU A 233 -16.18 30.43 -11.52
CA GLU A 233 -15.89 31.36 -10.43
C GLU A 233 -15.31 32.68 -10.95
N LYS A 234 -14.24 32.62 -11.77
CA LYS A 234 -13.52 33.82 -12.21
C LYS A 234 -14.31 34.67 -13.20
N VAL A 235 -15.09 34.04 -14.09
CA VAL A 235 -16.00 34.78 -14.98
C VAL A 235 -17.11 35.46 -14.16
N THR A 236 -17.67 34.76 -13.17
CA THR A 236 -18.70 35.36 -12.30
C THR A 236 -18.13 36.53 -11.49
N GLU A 237 -16.95 36.36 -10.90
CA GLU A 237 -16.23 37.41 -10.17
C GLU A 237 -15.96 38.63 -11.06
N MET A 238 -15.48 38.41 -12.29
CA MET A 238 -15.28 39.47 -13.28
C MET A 238 -16.58 40.23 -13.57
N LEU A 239 -17.69 39.52 -13.82
CA LEU A 239 -18.97 40.13 -14.13
C LEU A 239 -19.54 40.92 -12.94
N VAL A 240 -19.44 40.39 -11.72
CA VAL A 240 -19.86 41.10 -10.50
C VAL A 240 -19.04 42.37 -10.32
N ASN A 241 -17.72 42.31 -10.54
CA ASN A 241 -16.87 43.50 -10.43
C ASN A 241 -17.20 44.56 -11.50
N ILE A 242 -17.59 44.15 -12.72
CA ILE A 242 -18.04 45.08 -13.77
C ILE A 242 -19.38 45.71 -13.40
N LEU A 243 -20.34 44.91 -12.91
CA LEU A 243 -21.68 45.41 -12.55
C LEU A 243 -21.65 46.34 -11.33
N ASN A 244 -20.71 46.13 -10.41
CA ASN A 244 -20.51 47.01 -9.25
C ASN A 244 -19.80 48.33 -9.59
N ILE A 245 -19.49 48.62 -10.86
CA ILE A 245 -18.88 49.90 -11.27
C ILE A 245 -19.92 51.03 -11.22
N CYS A 246 -21.19 50.76 -11.52
CA CYS A 246 -22.24 51.76 -11.43
C CYS A 246 -22.62 51.97 -9.96
N SER A 247 -22.51 53.21 -9.49
CA SER A 247 -22.99 53.63 -8.18
C SER A 247 -24.52 53.74 -8.19
N ASP A 248 -25.16 53.61 -7.03
CA ASP A 248 -26.61 53.82 -6.89
C ASP A 248 -27.05 55.19 -7.48
N ASP A 249 -26.17 56.19 -7.42
CA ASP A 249 -26.39 57.53 -7.99
C ASP A 249 -26.51 57.55 -9.52
N GLU A 250 -25.82 56.66 -10.25
CA GLU A 250 -25.92 56.53 -11.72
C GLU A 250 -27.18 55.77 -12.15
N LEU A 251 -27.77 54.96 -11.27
CA LEU A 251 -29.03 54.24 -11.52
C LEU A 251 -30.27 55.12 -11.27
N ILE A 252 -30.13 56.21 -10.52
CA ILE A 252 -31.24 57.11 -10.14
C ILE A 252 -31.38 58.29 -11.10
N SER A 253 -30.32 58.69 -11.82
CA SER A 253 -30.32 59.93 -12.63
C SER A 253 -31.19 59.91 -13.88
N ASP A 254 -31.66 58.75 -14.34
CA ASP A 254 -32.51 58.62 -15.55
C ASP A 254 -34.03 58.64 -15.26
N GLY A 255 -34.44 58.84 -14.00
CA GLY A 255 -35.84 58.73 -13.57
C GLY A 255 -36.66 60.03 -13.53
N ASP A 256 -36.06 61.20 -13.71
CA ASP A 256 -36.71 62.49 -13.38
C ASP A 256 -36.71 63.55 -14.50
N GLU A 257 -36.39 63.16 -15.74
CA GLU A 257 -36.61 64.04 -16.90
C GLU A 257 -37.81 63.58 -17.75
N THR A 258 -38.80 64.48 -17.82
CA THR A 258 -39.95 64.55 -18.73
C THR A 258 -41.26 63.89 -18.28
N LEU A 259 -42.15 64.70 -17.68
CA LEU A 259 -43.59 64.77 -17.97
C LEU A 259 -44.21 66.02 -17.30
N GLU A 260 -43.84 67.21 -17.77
CA GLU A 260 -44.72 68.40 -17.66
C GLU A 260 -45.04 68.88 -19.08
N GLY A 261 -46.27 68.62 -19.50
CA GLY A 261 -46.91 69.12 -20.71
C GLY A 261 -48.36 69.49 -20.40
#